data_AF-E0W343-F1
#
_entry.id   AF-E0W343-F1
#
_cell.length_a   1.000
_cell.length_b   1.000
_cell.length_c   1.000
_cell.angle_alpha   90.00
_cell.angle_beta   90.00
_cell.angle_gamma   90.00
#
_symmetry.space_group_name_H-M   'P 1'
#
loop_
_entity.id
_entity.type
_entity.pdbx_description
1 polymer ?
#
loop_
_entity_poly.entity_id
_entity_poly.type
_entity_poly.pdbx_seq_one_letter_code
_entity_poly.pdbx_strand_id
1 'polypeptide(L)'
;MSSIVLKSLSILLGLFFIFVGTMKVTSVISKDLHKDLRKEYVKYAKVFPLSEALDIKIPPKWYRRIVGSMEIICGLALSLVPSNKVKYGANVILLFLMLMAVYSHYMVNDKFERIAPALVFFFMLTGRLVIDYQLKRKSEAAAAAALNATSGNGEIRNDEKIRKTE
;
A
#
# COMPACT_ATOMS: atom_id res chain seq x y z
N MET A 1 -3.29 -15.31 15.09
CA MET A 1 -1.92 -15.42 14.51
C MET A 1 -1.71 -14.51 13.30
N SER A 2 -2.63 -14.42 12.33
CA SER A 2 -2.45 -13.61 11.09
C SER A 2 -2.24 -12.10 11.31
N SER A 3 -2.73 -11.52 12.40
CA SER A 3 -2.57 -10.08 12.68
C SER A 3 -1.13 -9.68 13.00
N ILE A 4 -0.32 -10.55 13.62
CA ILE A 4 1.07 -10.25 14.00
C ILE A 4 1.95 -10.22 12.76
N VAL A 5 1.80 -11.20 11.86
CA VAL A 5 2.54 -11.26 10.59
C VAL A 5 2.23 -10.03 9.75
N LEU A 6 0.95 -9.67 9.59
CA LEU A 6 0.57 -8.47 8.85
C LEU A 6 1.11 -7.19 9.49
N LYS A 7 1.11 -7.10 10.82
CA LYS A 7 1.65 -5.94 11.54
C LYS A 7 3.17 -5.83 11.37
N SER A 8 3.90 -6.94 11.50
CA SER A 8 5.35 -6.99 11.25
C SER A 8 5.68 -6.65 9.80
N LEU A 9 4.94 -7.23 8.84
CA LEU A 9 5.08 -6.95 7.41
C LEU A 9 4.86 -5.47 7.10
N SER A 10 3.87 -4.85 7.76
CA SER A 10 3.56 -3.42 7.59
C SER A 10 4.69 -2.53 8.04
N ILE A 11 5.27 -2.83 9.21
CA ILE A 11 6.36 -2.05 9.81
C ILE A 11 7.62 -2.21 8.96
N LEU A 12 7.97 -3.45 8.59
CA LEU A 12 9.14 -3.73 7.76
C LEU A 12 9.04 -3.03 6.40
N LEU A 13 7.90 -3.17 5.71
CA LEU A 13 7.65 -2.48 4.44
C LEU A 13 7.70 -0.97 4.61
N GLY A 14 7.05 -0.42 5.64
CA GLY A 14 7.02 1.02 5.88
C GLY A 14 8.42 1.60 6.09
N LEU A 15 9.26 0.93 6.88
CA LEU A 15 10.67 1.30 7.08
C LEU A 15 11.47 1.21 5.78
N PHE A 16 11.26 0.15 4.98
CA PHE A 16 11.92 -0.01 3.69
C PHE A 16 11.54 1.11 2.71
N PHE A 17 10.25 1.49 2.65
CA PHE A 17 9.79 2.61 1.82
C PHE A 17 10.33 3.96 2.28
N ILE A 18 10.48 4.18 3.58
CA ILE A 18 11.13 5.38 4.11
C ILE A 18 12.58 5.42 3.65
N PHE A 19 13.29 4.29 3.71
CA PHE A 19 14.68 4.19 3.26
C PHE A 19 14.81 4.49 1.76
N VAL A 20 14.07 3.78 0.90
CA VAL A 20 14.10 3.99 -0.55
C VAL A 20 13.63 5.39 -0.91
N GLY A 21 12.54 5.89 -0.33
CA GLY A 21 12.06 7.25 -0.56
C GLY A 21 13.08 8.31 -0.15
N THR A 22 13.81 8.08 0.94
CA THR A 22 14.93 8.95 1.35
C THR A 22 16.07 8.91 0.34
N MET A 23 16.42 7.74 -0.22
CA MET A 23 17.37 7.65 -1.35
C MET A 23 16.85 8.42 -2.58
N LYS A 24 15.53 8.38 -2.82
CA LYS A 24 14.89 9.13 -3.90
C LYS A 24 14.81 10.62 -3.67
N VAL A 25 14.93 11.15 -2.46
CA VAL A 25 14.91 12.60 -2.21
C VAL A 25 16.34 13.13 -2.02
N THR A 26 17.11 12.44 -1.19
CA THR A 26 18.36 12.89 -0.60
C THR A 26 19.56 12.14 -1.20
N SER A 27 20.65 12.86 -1.50
CA SER A 27 21.88 12.26 -2.07
C SER A 27 22.84 11.67 -1.04
N VAL A 28 22.42 11.62 0.23
CA VAL A 28 23.29 11.32 1.39
C VAL A 28 23.61 9.82 1.50
N ILE A 29 22.73 8.94 1.00
CA ILE A 29 22.93 7.48 1.10
C ILE A 29 23.89 6.96 0.03
N SER A 30 23.84 7.48 -1.21
CA SER A 30 24.72 7.05 -2.30
C SER A 30 24.76 8.12 -3.41
N LYS A 31 25.95 8.68 -3.66
CA LYS A 31 26.15 9.69 -4.71
C LYS A 31 26.01 9.11 -6.12
N ASP A 32 26.47 7.88 -6.32
CA ASP A 32 26.39 7.19 -7.61
C ASP A 32 24.97 6.77 -7.94
N LEU A 33 24.24 6.20 -6.96
CA LEU A 33 22.83 5.88 -7.14
C LEU A 33 22.01 7.14 -7.38
N HIS A 34 22.28 8.24 -6.67
CA HIS A 34 21.57 9.49 -6.89
C HIS A 34 21.81 10.08 -8.28
N LYS A 35 23.03 9.92 -8.84
CA LYS A 35 23.32 10.30 -10.24
C LYS A 35 22.56 9.43 -11.23
N ASP A 36 22.54 8.13 -11.04
CA ASP A 36 21.83 7.19 -11.92
C ASP A 36 20.32 7.40 -11.86
N LEU A 37 19.76 7.58 -10.65
CA LEU A 37 18.35 7.92 -10.47
C LEU A 37 17.99 9.24 -11.16
N ARG A 38 18.89 10.24 -11.13
CA ARG A 38 18.64 11.50 -11.84
C ARG A 38 18.55 11.29 -13.36
N LYS A 39 19.42 10.44 -13.93
CA LYS A 39 19.39 10.10 -15.37
C LYS A 39 18.12 9.33 -15.73
N GLU A 40 17.71 8.38 -14.90
CA GLU A 40 16.49 7.61 -15.08
C GLU A 40 15.24 8.49 -15.03
N TYR A 41 15.13 9.38 -14.03
CA TYR A 41 13.98 10.29 -13.92
C TYR A 41 13.86 11.28 -15.08
N VAL A 42 14.95 11.60 -15.78
CA VAL A 42 14.91 12.36 -17.04
C VAL A 42 14.23 11.55 -18.15
N LYS A 43 14.41 10.23 -18.18
CA LYS A 43 13.72 9.33 -19.10
C LYS A 43 12.27 9.12 -18.68
N TYR A 44 12.02 8.88 -17.39
CA TYR A 44 10.67 8.69 -16.84
C TYR A 44 9.78 9.90 -17.07
N ALA A 45 10.30 11.12 -16.94
CA ALA A 45 9.53 12.34 -17.19
C ALA A 45 9.04 12.45 -18.65
N LYS A 46 9.70 11.79 -19.61
CA LYS A 46 9.29 11.78 -21.02
C LYS A 46 8.21 10.76 -21.33
N VAL A 47 8.17 9.65 -20.59
CA VAL A 47 7.21 8.56 -20.76
C VAL A 47 6.04 8.65 -19.78
N PHE A 48 5.94 9.76 -19.05
CA PHE A 48 4.91 9.96 -18.05
C PHE A 48 3.57 10.26 -18.76
N PRO A 49 2.54 9.40 -18.61
CA PRO A 49 1.33 9.46 -19.42
C PRO A 49 0.54 10.77 -19.20
N LEU A 50 0.66 11.36 -18.00
CA LEU A 50 0.07 12.66 -17.69
C LEU A 50 0.84 13.84 -18.30
N SER A 51 2.14 13.70 -18.56
CA SER A 51 2.92 14.74 -19.26
C SER A 51 2.55 14.77 -20.74
N GLU A 52 2.27 13.61 -21.33
CA GLU A 52 1.82 13.48 -22.72
C GLU A 52 0.36 13.93 -22.88
N ALA A 53 -0.51 13.59 -21.94
CA ALA A 53 -1.93 13.98 -22.00
C ALA A 53 -2.19 15.48 -21.73
N LEU A 54 -1.34 16.15 -20.94
CA LEU A 54 -1.52 17.55 -20.55
C LEU A 54 -0.55 18.52 -21.24
N ASP A 55 0.39 18.02 -22.04
CA ASP A 55 1.48 18.79 -22.67
C ASP A 55 2.34 19.63 -21.69
N ILE A 56 2.21 19.38 -20.38
CA ILE A 56 2.96 20.05 -19.32
C ILE A 56 4.28 19.31 -19.13
N LYS A 57 5.38 19.97 -19.47
CA LYS A 57 6.74 19.44 -19.27
C LYS A 57 7.11 19.40 -17.79
N ILE A 58 6.96 18.24 -17.15
CA ILE A 58 7.27 18.08 -15.72
C ILE A 58 8.80 18.01 -15.51
N PRO A 59 9.40 18.91 -14.70
CA PRO A 59 10.84 18.84 -14.44
C PRO A 59 11.20 17.55 -13.68
N PRO A 60 12.21 16.77 -14.12
CA PRO A 60 12.61 15.51 -13.49
C PRO A 60 12.97 15.65 -12.00
N LYS A 61 13.48 16.82 -11.61
CA LYS A 61 13.82 17.17 -10.23
C LYS A 61 12.58 17.20 -9.32
N TRP A 62 11.47 17.75 -9.82
CA TRP A 62 10.20 17.84 -9.09
C TRP A 62 9.52 16.48 -9.05
N TYR A 63 9.46 15.77 -10.19
CA TYR A 63 8.87 14.43 -10.26
C TYR A 63 9.50 13.47 -9.23
N ARG A 64 10.83 13.39 -9.20
CA ARG A 64 11.57 12.55 -8.23
C ARG A 64 11.28 12.91 -6.78
N ARG A 65 11.23 14.21 -6.48
CA ARG A 65 11.02 14.70 -5.11
C ARG A 65 9.59 14.41 -4.64
N ILE A 66 8.59 14.59 -5.49
CA ILE A 66 7.18 14.31 -5.15
C ILE A 66 7.00 12.81 -4.90
N VAL A 67 7.45 11.96 -5.83
CA VAL A 67 7.36 10.48 -5.69
C VAL A 67 8.07 10.03 -4.42
N GLY A 68 9.32 10.47 -4.20
CA GLY A 68 10.09 10.09 -3.02
C GLY A 68 9.48 10.60 -1.71
N SER A 69 8.98 11.84 -1.67
CA SER A 69 8.30 12.39 -0.49
C SER A 69 7.01 11.64 -0.18
N MET A 70 6.22 11.27 -1.19
CA MET A 70 5.02 10.44 -1.00
C MET A 70 5.36 9.06 -0.44
N GLU A 71 6.42 8.41 -0.93
CA GLU A 71 6.89 7.13 -0.39
C GLU A 71 7.26 7.23 1.09
N ILE A 72 7.96 8.30 1.49
CA ILE A 72 8.34 8.52 2.89
C ILE A 72 7.10 8.74 3.75
N ILE A 73 6.20 9.64 3.36
CA ILE A 73 4.99 9.96 4.14
C ILE A 73 4.10 8.73 4.26
N CYS A 74 3.89 7.99 3.17
CA CYS A 74 3.07 6.78 3.20
C CYS A 74 3.76 5.65 3.95
N GLY A 75 5.09 5.49 3.84
CA GLY A 75 5.87 4.53 4.60
C GLY A 75 5.81 4.78 6.12
N LEU A 76 5.89 6.05 6.53
CA LEU A 76 5.66 6.47 7.92
C LEU A 76 4.24 6.16 8.37
N ALA A 77 3.24 6.51 7.56
CA ALA A 77 1.84 6.20 7.86
C ALA A 77 1.60 4.68 7.97
N LEU A 78 2.27 3.88 7.15
CA LEU A 78 2.14 2.42 7.16
C LEU A 78 2.79 1.77 8.39
N SER A 79 3.92 2.32 8.84
CA SER A 79 4.73 1.79 9.95
C SER A 79 4.21 2.25 11.32
N LEU A 80 3.95 3.55 11.48
CA LEU A 80 3.69 4.17 12.78
C LEU A 80 2.20 4.29 13.13
N VAL A 81 1.31 4.43 12.14
CA VAL A 81 -0.10 4.70 12.42
C VAL A 81 -0.85 3.39 12.67
N PRO A 82 -1.45 3.16 13.85
CA PRO A 82 -2.18 1.93 14.15
C PRO A 82 -3.58 1.87 13.51
N SER A 83 -4.07 2.96 12.92
CA SER A 83 -5.39 3.03 12.30
C SER A 83 -5.46 2.25 10.98
N ASN A 84 -6.35 1.25 10.92
CA ASN A 84 -6.56 0.42 9.73
C ASN A 84 -6.99 1.22 8.49
N LYS A 85 -7.78 2.30 8.67
CA LYS A 85 -8.22 3.16 7.55
C LYS A 85 -7.04 3.89 6.90
N VAL A 86 -6.13 4.42 7.72
CA VAL A 86 -4.94 5.15 7.25
C VAL A 86 -3.96 4.18 6.60
N LYS A 87 -3.75 3.00 7.20
CA LYS A 87 -2.90 1.96 6.60
C LYS A 87 -3.39 1.52 5.23
N TYR A 88 -4.70 1.34 5.07
CA TYR A 88 -5.30 1.01 3.78
C TYR A 88 -5.01 2.09 2.74
N GLY A 89 -5.28 3.36 3.07
CA GLY A 89 -4.99 4.49 2.16
C GLY A 89 -3.51 4.60 1.79
N ALA A 90 -2.62 4.52 2.79
CA ALA A 90 -1.17 4.53 2.57
C ALA A 90 -0.71 3.35 1.69
N ASN A 91 -1.28 2.16 1.91
CA ASN A 91 -0.96 0.99 1.10
C ASN A 91 -1.41 1.18 -0.35
N VAL A 92 -2.63 1.67 -0.60
CA VAL A 92 -3.14 1.95 -1.96
C VAL A 92 -2.26 2.96 -2.69
N ILE A 93 -1.86 4.05 -2.01
CA ILE A 93 -0.98 5.07 -2.59
C ILE A 93 0.39 4.47 -2.92
N LEU A 94 1.01 3.71 -2.01
CA LEU A 94 2.28 3.04 -2.27
C LEU A 94 2.18 2.05 -3.43
N LEU A 95 1.06 1.31 -3.52
CA LEU A 95 0.81 0.37 -4.61
C LEU A 95 0.73 1.09 -5.95
N PHE A 96 0.05 2.24 -6.00
CA PHE A 96 0.00 3.10 -7.18
C PHE A 96 1.39 3.63 -7.56
N LEU A 97 2.20 4.06 -6.59
CA LEU A 97 3.59 4.50 -6.84
C LEU A 97 4.47 3.37 -7.39
N MET A 98 4.32 2.14 -6.87
CA MET A 98 5.02 0.97 -7.40
C MET A 98 4.57 0.62 -8.81
N LEU A 99 3.28 0.70 -9.10
CA LEU A 99 2.74 0.49 -10.44
C LEU A 99 3.30 1.52 -11.44
N MET A 100 3.33 2.81 -11.05
CA MET A 100 3.95 3.86 -11.86
C MET A 100 5.44 3.64 -12.05
N ALA A 101 6.16 3.13 -11.03
CA ALA A 101 7.56 2.79 -11.15
C ALA A 101 7.78 1.63 -12.16
N VAL A 102 7.00 0.56 -12.05
CA VAL A 102 7.03 -0.58 -12.98
C VAL A 102 6.72 -0.12 -14.41
N TYR A 103 5.68 0.70 -14.58
CA TYR A 103 5.32 1.28 -15.88
C TYR A 103 6.46 2.12 -16.47
N SER A 104 7.06 2.99 -15.65
CA SER A 104 8.16 3.85 -16.08
C SER A 104 9.39 3.05 -16.51
N HIS A 105 9.75 2.00 -15.77
CA HIS A 105 10.83 1.08 -16.14
C HIS A 105 10.51 0.27 -17.41
N TYR A 106 9.26 -0.18 -17.57
CA TYR A 106 8.80 -0.90 -18.75
C TYR A 106 8.90 -0.02 -20.01
N MET A 107 8.42 1.22 -19.95
CA MET A 107 8.51 2.17 -21.06
C MET A 107 9.95 2.57 -21.41
N VAL A 108 10.84 2.67 -20.41
CA VAL A 108 12.25 3.00 -20.61
C VAL A 108 13.08 1.78 -21.07
N ASN A 109 12.48 0.58 -21.12
CA ASN A 109 13.15 -0.69 -21.44
C ASN A 109 14.40 -0.92 -20.56
N ASP A 110 14.26 -0.67 -19.25
CA ASP A 110 15.33 -0.94 -18.30
C ASP A 110 15.59 -2.45 -18.15
N LYS A 111 16.81 -2.80 -17.73
CA LYS A 111 17.18 -4.19 -17.42
C LYS A 111 16.26 -4.74 -16.33
N PHE A 112 15.90 -6.03 -16.45
CA PHE A 112 15.02 -6.69 -15.49
C PHE A 112 15.54 -6.66 -14.04
N GLU A 113 16.86 -6.62 -13.85
CA GLU A 113 17.48 -6.47 -12.53
C GLU A 113 17.06 -5.18 -11.81
N ARG A 114 16.74 -4.12 -12.55
CA ARG A 114 16.30 -2.82 -12.00
C ARG A 114 14.80 -2.77 -11.72
N ILE A 115 13.99 -3.51 -12.48
CA ILE A 115 12.54 -3.60 -12.26
C ILE A 115 12.18 -4.58 -11.15
N ALA A 116 13.05 -5.56 -10.86
CA ALA A 116 12.79 -6.61 -9.88
C ALA A 116 12.40 -6.07 -8.49
N PRO A 117 13.10 -5.09 -7.88
CA PRO A 117 12.69 -4.52 -6.60
C PRO A 117 11.27 -3.91 -6.64
N ALA A 118 10.95 -3.16 -7.70
CA ALA A 118 9.64 -2.53 -7.84
C ALA A 118 8.52 -3.58 -7.97
N LEU A 119 8.75 -4.67 -8.71
CA LEU A 119 7.81 -5.78 -8.85
C LEU A 119 7.62 -6.54 -7.54
N VAL A 120 8.70 -6.85 -6.81
CA VAL A 120 8.62 -7.54 -5.52
C VAL A 120 7.77 -6.72 -4.55
N PHE A 121 8.01 -5.40 -4.43
CA PHE A 121 7.20 -4.55 -3.55
C PHE A 121 5.76 -4.39 -4.03
N PHE A 122 5.53 -4.31 -5.33
CA PHE A 122 4.19 -4.26 -5.91
C PHE A 122 3.37 -5.51 -5.52
N PHE A 123 3.92 -6.71 -5.73
CA PHE A 123 3.24 -7.96 -5.37
C PHE A 123 3.08 -8.11 -3.87
N MET A 124 4.09 -7.70 -3.07
CA MET A 124 4.05 -7.79 -1.62
C MET A 124 2.98 -6.85 -1.01
N LEU A 125 2.86 -5.62 -1.50
CA LEU A 125 1.80 -4.67 -1.10
C LEU A 125 0.41 -5.14 -1.52
N THR A 126 0.30 -5.74 -2.71
CA THR A 126 -0.95 -6.32 -3.22
C THR A 126 -1.39 -7.51 -2.39
N GLY A 127 -0.48 -8.47 -2.14
CA GLY A 127 -0.76 -9.64 -1.31
C GLY A 127 -1.20 -9.22 0.08
N ARG A 128 -0.51 -8.24 0.68
CA ARG A 128 -0.93 -7.67 1.97
C ARG A 128 -2.35 -7.10 1.91
N LEU A 129 -2.68 -6.29 0.90
CA LEU A 129 -4.01 -5.67 0.75
C LEU A 129 -5.11 -6.72 0.60
N VAL A 130 -4.85 -7.76 -0.19
CA VAL A 130 -5.75 -8.90 -0.40
C VAL A 130 -5.99 -9.64 0.91
N ILE A 131 -4.95 -9.92 1.69
CA ILE A 131 -5.10 -10.60 2.99
C ILE A 131 -5.89 -9.71 3.97
N ASP A 132 -5.62 -8.41 4.02
CA ASP A 132 -6.33 -7.46 4.88
C ASP A 132 -7.83 -7.40 4.53
N TYR A 133 -8.13 -7.39 3.22
CA TYR A 133 -9.50 -7.45 2.71
C TYR A 133 -10.20 -8.77 3.07
N GLN A 134 -9.51 -9.91 2.93
CA GLN A 134 -10.05 -11.21 3.33
C GLN A 134 -10.33 -11.29 4.83
N LEU A 135 -9.44 -10.78 5.67
CA LEU A 135 -9.63 -10.74 7.12
C LEU A 135 -10.82 -9.85 7.50
N LYS A 136 -10.95 -8.69 6.87
CA LYS A 136 -12.08 -7.79 7.07
C LYS A 136 -13.41 -8.50 6.75
N ARG A 137 -13.51 -9.15 5.59
CA ARG A 137 -14.71 -9.92 5.20
C ARG A 137 -15.04 -11.04 6.19
N LYS A 138 -14.03 -11.79 6.66
CA LYS A 138 -14.23 -12.84 7.67
C LYS A 138 -14.74 -12.26 9.00
N SER A 139 -14.23 -11.10 9.43
CA SER A 139 -14.70 -10.45 10.65
C SER A 139 -16.14 -9.93 10.56
N GLU A 140 -16.52 -9.37 9.40
CA GLU A 140 -17.89 -8.91 9.15
C GLU A 140 -18.87 -10.07 9.09
N ALA A 141 -18.51 -11.18 8.43
CA ALA A 141 -19.34 -12.38 8.38
C ALA A 141 -19.53 -13.02 9.77
N ALA A 142 -18.47 -13.07 10.58
CA ALA A 142 -18.55 -13.57 11.96
C ALA A 142 -19.43 -12.67 12.84
N ALA A 143 -19.34 -11.34 12.69
CA ALA A 143 -20.17 -10.40 13.42
C ALA A 143 -21.66 -10.54 13.05
N ALA A 144 -21.98 -10.69 11.76
CA ALA A 144 -23.34 -10.93 11.29
C ALA A 144 -23.90 -12.26 11.82
N ALA A 145 -23.10 -13.33 11.83
CA ALA A 145 -23.50 -14.63 12.40
C ALA A 145 -23.76 -14.55 13.91
N ALA A 146 -22.92 -13.82 14.66
CA ALA A 146 -23.11 -13.62 16.09
C ALA A 146 -24.37 -12.81 16.43
N LEU A 147 -24.70 -11.79 15.63
CA LEU A 147 -25.93 -11.02 15.76
C LEU A 147 -27.16 -11.91 15.54
N ASN A 148 -27.17 -12.72 14.47
CA ASN A 148 -28.27 -13.63 14.18
C ASN A 148 -28.46 -14.71 15.27
N ALA A 149 -27.36 -15.24 15.83
CA ALA A 149 -27.42 -16.21 16.93
C ALA A 149 -27.99 -15.59 18.22
N THR A 150 -27.70 -14.31 18.48
CA THR A 150 -28.21 -13.61 19.66
C THR A 150 -29.69 -13.27 19.51
N SER A 151 -30.13 -12.86 18.32
CA SER A 151 -31.55 -12.60 18.02
C SER A 151 -32.40 -13.87 18.08
N GLY A 152 -31.92 -14.99 17.52
CA GLY A 152 -32.64 -16.27 17.56
C GLY A 152 -32.78 -16.85 18.97
N ASN A 153 -31.79 -16.65 19.85
CA ASN A 153 -31.87 -17.10 21.24
C ASN A 153 -32.84 -16.25 22.09
N GLY A 154 -33.12 -15.01 21.68
CA GLY A 154 -34.09 -14.12 22.32
C GLY A 154 -35.54 -14.52 22.04
N GLU A 155 -35.86 -14.93 20.82
CA GLU A 155 -37.20 -15.40 20.42
C GLU A 155 -37.54 -16.73 21.11
N ILE A 156 -36.64 -17.72 21.07
CA ILE A 156 -36.86 -19.03 21.69
C ILE A 156 -37.11 -18.93 23.20
N ARG A 157 -36.42 -18.00 23.89
CA ARG A 157 -36.60 -17.81 25.34
C ARG A 157 -37.93 -17.14 25.71
N ASN A 158 -38.50 -16.33 24.83
CA ASN A 158 -39.82 -15.74 25.04
C ASN A 158 -40.94 -16.76 24.79
N ASP A 159 -40.81 -17.59 23.75
CA ASP A 159 -41.79 -18.65 23.44
C ASP A 159 -41.86 -19.72 24.54
N GLU A 160 -40.72 -20.09 25.12
CA GLU A 160 -40.68 -21.04 26.24
C GLU A 160 -41.32 -20.46 27.53
N LYS A 161 -41.21 -19.14 27.73
CA LYS A 161 -41.83 -18.46 28.87
C LYS A 161 -43.34 -18.41 28.73
N ILE A 162 -43.85 -18.12 27.52
CA ILE A 162 -45.29 -18.06 27.23
C ILE A 162 -45.93 -19.46 27.41
N ARG A 163 -45.29 -20.52 26.91
CA ARG A 163 -45.77 -21.91 27.09
C ARG A 163 -45.82 -22.43 28.52
N LYS A 164 -45.05 -21.85 29.46
CA LYS A 164 -45.06 -22.26 30.88
C LYS A 164 -46.07 -21.49 31.72
N THR A 165 -46.78 -20.54 31.15
CA THR A 165 -47.80 -19.70 31.81
C THR A 165 -49.24 -20.04 31.43
N GLU A 166 -49.45 -21.01 30.54
CA GLU A 166 -50.75 -21.65 30.26
C GLU A 166 -50.84 -23.01 30.97
#